data_AF-A0A4Y9T829-F1
#
_entry.id   AF-A0A4Y9T829-F1
#
_cell.length_a   1.000
_cell.length_b   1.000
_cell.length_c   1.000
_cell.angle_alpha   90.00
_cell.angle_beta   90.00
_cell.angle_gamma   90.00
#
_symmetry.space_group_name_H-M   'P 1'
#
loop_
_entity.id
_entity.type
_entity.pdbx_description
1 polymer ?
#
loop_
_entity_poly.entity_id
_entity_poly.type
_entity_poly.pdbx_seq_one_letter_code
_entity_poly.pdbx_strand_id
1 'polypeptide(L)'
;MNIRIGGLLLLLVATGASAEGMEERLRTQLRSTTQQLQALQSEQAQASAARLAAETQARQAQAQIKQLTAELEKTRGVAEQLAGQQQSLHSQAQAQVNASNEQIGKFKKAYDELLVLAKGKEAERASLKARLAERDTQVQQCSVKNQQMYGVAQQLLAAYEKIDVAQVMSIRQPFASSTRVKFEELAQGFGDDLYKSRFDAPQAGVTH
;
A
#
# COMPACT_ATOMS: atom_id res chain seq x y z
N MET A 1 -79.78 4.31 69.72
CA MET A 1 -80.37 5.13 70.79
C MET A 1 -81.87 5.21 70.58
N ASN A 2 -82.54 4.63 71.57
CA ASN A 2 -83.95 4.54 71.90
C ASN A 2 -84.94 5.68 71.56
N ILE A 3 -86.15 5.26 71.09
CA ILE A 3 -87.53 5.56 71.57
C ILE A 3 -88.01 7.02 71.29
N ARG A 4 -89.25 7.38 70.91
CA ARG A 4 -90.61 7.01 71.37
C ARG A 4 -91.62 7.49 70.30
N ILE A 5 -92.67 6.76 69.88
CA ILE A 5 -93.95 6.40 70.55
C ILE A 5 -94.85 7.60 70.90
N GLY A 6 -96.09 7.57 70.37
CA GLY A 6 -97.30 8.28 70.82
C GLY A 6 -98.20 8.59 69.61
N GLY A 7 -99.23 7.79 69.28
CA GLY A 7 -100.55 7.73 69.93
C GLY A 7 -101.44 8.84 69.31
N LEU A 8 -102.68 8.67 68.83
CA LEU A 8 -103.79 7.84 69.30
C LEU A 8 -104.98 8.00 68.29
N LEU A 9 -105.77 6.93 68.08
CA LEU A 9 -107.23 6.79 67.74
C LEU A 9 -107.93 7.80 66.77
N LEU A 10 -108.87 7.43 65.88
CA LEU A 10 -110.12 6.68 66.13
C LEU A 10 -110.86 6.36 64.79
N LEU A 11 -111.34 5.11 64.66
CA LEU A 11 -112.47 4.53 63.89
C LEU A 11 -113.25 5.39 62.86
N LEU A 12 -113.52 4.88 61.64
CA LEU A 12 -114.64 3.97 61.28
C LEU A 12 -114.84 3.86 59.73
N VAL A 13 -114.85 2.60 59.24
CA VAL A 13 -115.62 2.06 58.09
C VAL A 13 -115.57 2.77 56.72
N ALA A 14 -114.87 2.13 55.77
CA ALA A 14 -115.38 1.81 54.43
C ALA A 14 -114.46 0.73 53.80
N THR A 15 -114.81 -0.52 54.05
CA THR A 15 -114.24 -1.71 53.39
C THR A 15 -114.70 -1.77 51.93
N GLY A 16 -113.74 -1.89 51.00
CA GLY A 16 -113.99 -2.51 49.70
C GLY A 16 -113.65 -1.70 48.43
N ALA A 17 -112.48 -1.06 48.33
CA ALA A 17 -111.94 -0.58 47.03
C ALA A 17 -110.43 -0.26 47.03
N SER A 18 -109.61 -0.87 47.91
CA SER A 18 -108.17 -0.54 48.02
C SER A 18 -107.23 -1.74 47.86
N ALA A 19 -107.78 -2.91 47.50
CA ALA A 19 -107.00 -4.12 47.22
C ALA A 19 -106.54 -4.17 45.75
N GLU A 20 -107.41 -3.82 44.79
CA GLU A 20 -107.11 -3.92 43.35
C GLU A 20 -105.98 -2.97 42.89
N GLY A 21 -105.89 -1.74 43.41
CA GLY A 21 -104.83 -0.79 43.03
C GLY A 21 -103.45 -1.07 43.63
N MET A 22 -103.39 -1.74 44.78
CA MET A 22 -102.14 -2.17 45.42
C MET A 22 -101.58 -3.42 44.75
N GLU A 23 -102.45 -4.37 44.38
CA GLU A 23 -102.10 -5.58 43.64
C GLU A 23 -101.59 -5.25 42.23
N GLU A 24 -102.25 -4.32 41.52
CA GLU A 24 -101.83 -3.90 40.18
C GLU A 24 -100.48 -3.17 40.21
N ARG A 25 -100.23 -2.33 41.23
CA ARG A 25 -98.89 -1.72 41.47
C ARG A 25 -97.83 -2.76 41.78
N LEU A 26 -98.13 -3.75 42.63
CA LEU A 26 -97.21 -4.85 42.94
C LEU A 26 -96.89 -5.66 41.69
N ARG A 27 -97.87 -5.99 40.83
CA ARG A 27 -97.64 -6.66 39.54
C ARG A 27 -96.78 -5.82 38.60
N THR A 28 -97.03 -4.52 38.52
CA THR A 28 -96.26 -3.60 37.67
C THR A 28 -94.82 -3.48 38.17
N GLN A 29 -94.63 -3.40 39.49
CA GLN A 29 -93.32 -3.35 40.13
C GLN A 29 -92.56 -4.67 39.95
N LEU A 30 -93.25 -5.82 40.02
CA LEU A 30 -92.66 -7.14 39.81
C LEU A 30 -92.30 -7.39 38.34
N ARG A 31 -93.10 -6.91 37.37
CA ARG A 31 -92.74 -6.90 35.94
C ARG A 31 -91.53 -6.01 35.67
N SER A 32 -91.49 -4.82 36.27
CA SER A 32 -90.37 -3.88 36.17
C SER A 32 -89.08 -4.46 36.75
N THR A 33 -89.14 -5.09 37.94
CA THR A 33 -87.97 -5.75 38.52
C THR A 33 -87.53 -6.97 37.72
N THR A 34 -88.47 -7.72 37.12
CA THR A 34 -88.14 -8.85 36.23
C THR A 34 -87.45 -8.35 34.95
N GLN A 35 -87.92 -7.25 34.36
CA GLN A 35 -87.27 -6.62 33.21
C GLN A 35 -85.87 -6.08 33.56
N GLN A 36 -85.70 -5.46 34.74
CA GLN A 36 -84.39 -5.01 35.22
C GLN A 36 -83.44 -6.18 35.46
N LEU A 37 -83.90 -7.29 36.05
CA LEU A 37 -83.09 -8.50 36.22
C LEU A 37 -82.66 -9.08 34.88
N GLN A 38 -83.56 -9.14 33.90
CA GLN A 38 -83.25 -9.65 32.56
C GLN A 38 -82.26 -8.73 31.83
N ALA A 39 -82.40 -7.41 31.97
CA ALA A 39 -81.46 -6.42 31.44
C ALA A 39 -80.07 -6.57 32.07
N LEU A 40 -79.99 -6.62 33.41
CA LEU A 40 -78.74 -6.81 34.14
C LEU A 40 -78.07 -8.15 33.81
N GLN A 41 -78.85 -9.22 33.64
CA GLN A 41 -78.33 -10.53 33.24
C GLN A 41 -77.75 -10.50 31.82
N SER A 42 -78.40 -9.79 30.89
CA SER A 42 -77.89 -9.58 29.54
C SER A 42 -76.62 -8.72 29.51
N GLU A 43 -76.56 -7.69 30.35
CA GLU A 43 -75.41 -6.79 30.49
C GLU A 43 -74.21 -7.51 31.13
N GLN A 44 -74.45 -8.35 32.13
CA GLN A 44 -73.43 -9.22 32.71
C GLN A 44 -72.88 -10.21 31.68
N ALA A 45 -73.75 -10.82 30.86
CA ALA A 45 -73.33 -11.70 29.78
C ALA A 45 -72.48 -10.96 28.74
N GLN A 46 -72.89 -9.76 28.31
CA GLN A 46 -72.11 -8.93 27.38
C GLN A 46 -70.77 -8.48 27.97
N ALA A 47 -70.74 -8.04 29.23
CA ALA A 47 -69.52 -7.64 29.92
C ALA A 47 -68.54 -8.82 30.08
N SER A 48 -69.05 -10.03 30.37
CA SER A 48 -68.23 -11.24 30.44
C SER A 48 -67.64 -11.62 29.08
N ALA A 49 -68.43 -11.51 28.00
CA ALA A 49 -67.97 -11.76 26.63
C ALA A 49 -66.92 -10.72 26.20
N ALA A 50 -67.14 -9.44 26.52
CA ALA A 50 -66.19 -8.36 26.25
C ALA A 50 -64.86 -8.54 27.02
N ARG A 51 -64.92 -8.97 28.29
CA ARG A 51 -63.72 -9.33 29.07
C ARG A 51 -62.96 -10.47 28.43
N LEU A 52 -63.64 -11.54 28.03
CA LEU A 52 -63.00 -12.70 27.41
C LEU A 52 -62.33 -12.31 26.07
N ALA A 53 -62.99 -11.48 25.27
CA ALA A 53 -62.44 -10.94 24.03
C ALA A 53 -61.20 -10.06 24.29
N ALA A 54 -61.26 -9.16 25.27
CA ALA A 54 -60.13 -8.32 25.66
C ALA A 54 -58.94 -9.14 26.21
N GLU A 55 -59.19 -10.14 27.04
CA GLU A 55 -58.15 -11.06 27.54
C GLU A 55 -57.51 -11.85 26.39
N THR A 56 -58.30 -12.30 25.42
CA THR A 56 -57.81 -13.02 24.25
C THR A 56 -56.93 -12.12 23.38
N GLN A 57 -57.37 -10.88 23.13
CA GLN A 57 -56.58 -9.88 22.40
C GLN A 57 -55.29 -9.52 23.15
N ALA A 58 -55.34 -9.34 24.47
CA ALA A 58 -54.16 -9.07 25.28
C ALA A 58 -53.14 -10.21 25.21
N ARG A 59 -53.60 -11.47 25.28
CA ARG A 59 -52.74 -12.65 25.13
C ARG A 59 -52.12 -12.72 23.73
N GLN A 60 -52.89 -12.43 22.68
CA GLN A 60 -52.38 -12.40 21.29
C GLN A 60 -51.34 -11.30 21.10
N ALA A 61 -51.61 -10.08 21.58
CA ALA A 61 -50.66 -8.97 21.52
C ALA A 61 -49.38 -9.29 22.30
N GLN A 62 -49.49 -9.91 23.48
CA GLN A 62 -48.33 -10.30 24.27
C GLN A 62 -47.51 -11.41 23.60
N ALA A 63 -48.15 -12.34 22.87
CA ALA A 63 -47.47 -13.33 22.05
C ALA A 63 -46.72 -12.68 20.88
N GLN A 64 -47.34 -11.72 20.18
CA GLN A 64 -46.71 -10.98 19.09
C GLN A 64 -45.52 -10.15 19.57
N ILE A 65 -45.65 -9.45 20.71
CA ILE A 65 -44.54 -8.70 21.30
C ILE A 65 -43.35 -9.63 21.59
N LYS A 66 -43.60 -10.81 22.18
CA LYS A 66 -42.53 -11.79 22.44
C LYS A 66 -41.86 -12.28 21.15
N GLN A 67 -42.63 -12.57 20.11
CA GLN A 67 -42.10 -12.99 18.81
C GLN A 67 -41.26 -11.88 18.16
N LEU A 68 -41.79 -10.67 18.05
CA LEU A 68 -41.08 -9.53 17.47
C LEU A 68 -39.82 -9.17 18.26
N THR A 69 -39.86 -9.27 19.59
CA THR A 69 -38.67 -9.05 20.43
C THR A 69 -37.60 -10.11 20.15
N ALA A 70 -37.98 -11.38 20.02
CA ALA A 70 -37.04 -12.44 19.68
C ALA A 70 -36.44 -12.27 18.28
N GLU A 71 -37.23 -11.84 17.29
CA GLU A 71 -36.76 -11.55 15.93
C GLU A 71 -35.81 -10.34 15.90
N LEU A 72 -36.10 -9.29 16.68
CA LEU A 72 -35.22 -8.13 16.80
C LEU A 72 -33.86 -8.50 17.39
N GLU A 73 -33.84 -9.27 18.49
CA GLU A 73 -32.59 -9.72 19.10
C GLU A 73 -31.78 -10.62 18.16
N LYS A 74 -32.45 -11.53 17.43
CA LYS A 74 -31.81 -12.33 16.39
C LYS A 74 -31.21 -11.46 15.28
N THR A 75 -31.95 -10.47 14.81
CA THR A 75 -31.51 -9.58 13.72
C THR A 75 -30.35 -8.70 14.17
N ARG A 76 -30.38 -8.20 15.41
CA ARG A 76 -29.28 -7.46 16.03
C ARG A 76 -28.01 -8.31 16.11
N GLY A 77 -28.11 -9.55 16.60
CA GLY A 77 -26.96 -10.45 16.65
C GLY A 77 -26.34 -10.72 15.28
N VAL A 78 -27.16 -10.92 14.24
CA VAL A 78 -26.66 -11.07 12.86
C VAL A 78 -26.00 -9.79 12.36
N ALA A 79 -26.59 -8.62 12.63
CA ALA A 79 -26.04 -7.34 12.22
C ALA A 79 -24.67 -7.06 12.87
N GLU A 80 -24.53 -7.35 14.18
CA GLU A 80 -23.26 -7.22 14.90
C GLU A 80 -22.20 -8.18 14.36
N GLN A 81 -22.56 -9.43 14.09
CA GLN A 81 -21.65 -10.40 13.51
C GLN A 81 -21.19 -9.99 12.10
N LEU A 82 -22.11 -9.45 11.28
CA LEU A 82 -21.77 -8.97 9.94
C LEU A 82 -20.88 -7.72 10.00
N ALA A 83 -21.17 -6.78 10.91
CA ALA A 83 -20.32 -5.61 11.14
C ALA A 83 -18.90 -6.03 11.59
N GLY A 84 -18.80 -7.01 12.49
CA GLY A 84 -17.53 -7.58 12.92
C GLY A 84 -16.76 -8.24 11.76
N GLN A 85 -17.44 -9.04 10.93
CA GLN A 85 -16.82 -9.62 9.73
C GLN A 85 -16.35 -8.54 8.76
N GLN A 86 -17.18 -7.54 8.46
CA GLN A 86 -16.82 -6.47 7.55
C GLN A 86 -15.58 -5.70 8.04
N GLN A 87 -15.52 -5.38 9.34
CA GLN A 87 -14.37 -4.72 9.93
C GLN A 87 -13.11 -5.59 9.84
N SER A 88 -13.24 -6.89 10.09
CA SER A 88 -12.11 -7.83 9.98
C SER A 88 -11.62 -8.01 8.54
N LEU A 89 -12.52 -8.04 7.57
CA LEU A 89 -12.18 -8.11 6.15
C LEU A 89 -11.50 -6.82 5.69
N HIS A 90 -12.00 -5.67 6.14
CA HIS A 90 -11.40 -4.39 5.79
C HIS A 90 -9.99 -4.25 6.37
N SER A 91 -9.78 -4.66 7.63
CA SER A 91 -8.44 -4.64 8.24
C SER A 91 -7.47 -5.60 7.57
N GLN A 92 -7.93 -6.81 7.21
CA GLN A 92 -7.12 -7.78 6.46
C GLN A 92 -6.76 -7.26 5.06
N ALA A 93 -7.73 -6.71 4.33
CA ALA A 93 -7.48 -6.11 3.01
C ALA A 93 -6.48 -4.96 3.10
N GLN A 94 -6.62 -4.08 4.10
CA GLN A 94 -5.68 -2.97 4.30
C GLN A 94 -4.28 -3.48 4.65
N ALA A 95 -4.17 -4.48 5.52
CA ALA A 95 -2.89 -5.10 5.87
C ALA A 95 -2.22 -5.72 4.64
N GLN A 96 -2.99 -6.41 3.79
CA GLN A 96 -2.47 -7.03 2.57
C GLN A 96 -2.03 -5.98 1.54
N VAL A 97 -2.77 -4.90 1.37
CA VAL A 97 -2.37 -3.77 0.52
C VAL A 97 -1.07 -3.14 1.02
N ASN A 98 -0.96 -2.89 2.33
CA ASN A 98 0.24 -2.32 2.93
C ASN A 98 1.46 -3.24 2.73
N ALA A 99 1.30 -4.54 3.01
CA ALA A 99 2.36 -5.53 2.81
C ALA A 99 2.79 -5.63 1.33
N SER A 100 1.84 -5.62 0.41
CA SER A 100 2.10 -5.62 -1.04
C SER A 100 2.87 -4.36 -1.46
N ASN A 101 2.44 -3.19 -1.01
CA ASN A 101 3.12 -1.92 -1.30
C ASN A 101 4.56 -1.90 -0.73
N GLU A 102 4.78 -2.45 0.45
CA GLU A 102 6.11 -2.59 1.03
C GLU A 102 7.02 -3.50 0.18
N GLN A 103 6.50 -4.64 -0.28
CA GLN A 103 7.23 -5.54 -1.18
C GLN A 103 7.57 -4.87 -2.52
N ILE A 104 6.60 -4.19 -3.14
CA ILE A 104 6.82 -3.42 -4.37
C ILE A 104 7.90 -2.35 -4.15
N GLY A 105 7.88 -1.66 -3.01
CA GLY A 105 8.90 -0.69 -2.64
C GLY A 105 10.30 -1.32 -2.55
N LYS A 106 10.43 -2.49 -1.90
CA LYS A 106 11.68 -3.24 -1.81
C LYS A 106 12.20 -3.66 -3.19
N PHE A 107 11.33 -4.18 -4.06
CA PHE A 107 11.72 -4.58 -5.42
C PHE A 107 12.17 -3.40 -6.27
N LYS A 108 11.45 -2.26 -6.21
CA LYS A 108 11.85 -1.04 -6.91
C LYS A 108 13.23 -0.56 -6.47
N LYS A 109 13.47 -0.50 -5.16
CA LYS A 109 14.77 -0.09 -4.61
C LYS A 109 15.89 -1.03 -5.05
N ALA A 110 15.69 -2.34 -4.93
CA ALA A 110 16.68 -3.33 -5.36
C ALA A 110 16.97 -3.24 -6.87
N TYR A 111 15.93 -3.00 -7.68
CA TYR A 111 16.08 -2.79 -9.12
C TYR A 111 16.88 -1.54 -9.44
N ASP A 112 16.59 -0.41 -8.77
CA ASP A 112 17.31 0.84 -8.97
C ASP A 112 18.79 0.72 -8.55
N GLU A 113 19.07 0.06 -7.43
CA GLU A 113 20.43 -0.25 -6.99
C GLU A 113 21.19 -1.11 -8.01
N LEU A 114 20.55 -2.16 -8.54
CA LEU A 114 21.13 -3.02 -9.57
C LEU A 114 21.37 -2.25 -10.87
N LEU A 115 20.47 -1.35 -11.26
CA LEU A 115 20.60 -0.53 -12.46
C LEU A 115 21.78 0.44 -12.33
N VAL A 116 21.96 1.07 -11.18
CA VAL A 116 23.13 1.93 -10.90
C VAL A 116 24.41 1.12 -10.97
N LEU A 117 24.45 -0.06 -10.34
CA LEU A 117 25.62 -0.94 -10.35
C LEU A 117 25.96 -1.38 -11.78
N ALA A 118 24.97 -1.77 -12.58
CA ALA A 118 25.17 -2.18 -13.97
C ALA A 118 25.73 -1.04 -14.83
N LYS A 119 25.19 0.17 -14.69
CA LYS A 119 25.72 1.36 -15.37
C LYS A 119 27.14 1.70 -14.94
N GLY A 120 27.43 1.60 -13.64
CA GLY A 120 28.77 1.79 -13.10
C GLY A 120 29.78 0.79 -13.69
N LYS A 121 29.42 -0.49 -13.73
CA LYS A 121 30.26 -1.54 -14.32
C LYS A 121 30.48 -1.35 -15.81
N GLU A 122 29.47 -0.91 -16.54
CA GLU A 122 29.61 -0.64 -17.97
C GLU A 122 30.52 0.57 -18.24
N ALA A 123 30.44 1.62 -17.42
CA ALA A 123 31.34 2.77 -17.49
C ALA A 123 32.79 2.38 -17.15
N GLU A 124 33.01 1.58 -16.11
CA GLU A 124 34.32 1.02 -15.76
C GLU A 124 34.89 0.20 -16.92
N ARG A 125 34.09 -0.68 -17.51
CA ARG A 125 34.47 -1.52 -18.65
C ARG A 125 34.87 -0.68 -19.86
N ALA A 126 34.08 0.36 -20.18
CA ALA A 126 34.38 1.27 -21.28
C ALA A 126 35.70 2.03 -21.04
N SER A 127 35.92 2.53 -19.81
CA SER A 127 37.16 3.22 -19.43
C SER A 127 38.38 2.29 -19.52
N LEU A 128 38.28 1.08 -18.99
CA LEU A 128 39.34 0.08 -19.06
C LEU A 128 39.65 -0.31 -20.51
N LYS A 129 38.63 -0.51 -21.34
CA LYS A 129 38.82 -0.81 -22.76
C LYS A 129 39.54 0.33 -23.50
N ALA A 130 39.20 1.59 -23.20
CA ALA A 130 39.87 2.75 -23.78
C ALA A 130 41.35 2.83 -23.34
N ARG A 131 41.62 2.64 -22.05
CA ARG A 131 42.99 2.61 -21.52
C ARG A 131 43.82 1.46 -22.11
N LEU A 132 43.21 0.29 -22.28
CA LEU A 132 43.88 -0.86 -22.89
C LEU A 132 44.25 -0.55 -24.35
N ALA A 133 43.31 -0.02 -25.15
CA ALA A 133 43.58 0.35 -26.53
C ALA A 133 44.68 1.43 -26.65
N GLU A 134 44.70 2.39 -25.73
CA GLU A 134 45.76 3.40 -25.66
C GLU A 134 47.13 2.77 -25.35
N ARG A 135 47.20 1.86 -24.35
CA ARG A 135 48.43 1.14 -24.02
C ARG A 135 48.90 0.26 -25.16
N ASP A 136 48.01 -0.47 -25.83
CA ASP A 136 48.34 -1.28 -27.00
C ASP A 136 48.94 -0.42 -28.12
N THR A 137 48.35 0.75 -28.36
CA THR A 137 48.87 1.71 -29.34
C THR A 137 50.28 2.19 -28.96
N GLN A 138 50.50 2.51 -27.68
CA GLN A 138 51.83 2.92 -27.19
C GLN A 138 52.87 1.81 -27.31
N VAL A 139 52.51 0.56 -27.01
CA VAL A 139 53.40 -0.60 -27.15
C VAL A 139 53.77 -0.81 -28.63
N GLN A 140 52.80 -0.70 -29.54
CA GLN A 140 53.06 -0.81 -30.98
C GLN A 140 53.99 0.30 -31.48
N GLN A 141 53.74 1.55 -31.09
CA GLN A 141 54.60 2.67 -31.44
C GLN A 141 56.02 2.50 -30.89
N CYS A 142 56.15 2.09 -29.62
CA CYS A 142 57.44 1.78 -29.01
C CYS A 142 58.19 0.69 -29.77
N SER A 143 57.50 -0.40 -30.15
CA SER A 143 58.09 -1.48 -30.94
C SER A 143 58.62 -0.99 -32.29
N VAL A 144 57.82 -0.20 -33.03
CA VAL A 144 58.24 0.38 -34.31
C VAL A 144 59.43 1.32 -34.15
N LYS A 145 59.40 2.19 -33.14
CA LYS A 145 60.48 3.14 -32.82
C LYS A 145 61.77 2.42 -32.43
N ASN A 146 61.69 1.36 -31.63
CA ASN A 146 62.82 0.51 -31.27
C ASN A 146 63.44 -0.16 -32.51
N GLN A 147 62.62 -0.68 -33.43
CA GLN A 147 63.11 -1.25 -34.68
C GLN A 147 63.81 -0.20 -35.55
N GLN A 148 63.25 1.02 -35.65
CA GLN A 148 63.88 2.14 -36.35
C GLN A 148 65.22 2.52 -35.73
N MET A 149 65.27 2.68 -34.42
CA MET A 149 66.49 3.00 -33.68
C MET A 149 67.59 1.94 -33.90
N TYR A 150 67.22 0.65 -33.88
CA TYR A 150 68.14 -0.43 -34.17
C TYR A 150 68.69 -0.37 -35.60
N GLY A 151 67.84 -0.06 -36.59
CA GLY A 151 68.27 0.17 -37.97
C GLY A 151 69.27 1.32 -38.11
N VAL A 152 69.02 2.45 -37.44
CA VAL A 152 69.96 3.59 -37.40
C VAL A 152 71.28 3.18 -36.76
N ALA A 153 71.24 2.43 -35.66
CA ALA A 153 72.44 1.91 -35.00
C ALA A 153 73.26 0.97 -35.91
N GLN A 154 72.60 0.10 -36.68
CA GLN A 154 73.27 -0.75 -37.67
C GLN A 154 73.91 0.06 -38.80
N GLN A 155 73.22 1.10 -39.30
CA GLN A 155 73.79 2.00 -40.32
C GLN A 155 75.01 2.75 -39.78
N LEU A 156 74.96 3.21 -38.52
CA LEU A 156 76.10 3.85 -37.85
C LEU A 156 77.29 2.89 -37.73
N LEU A 157 77.05 1.63 -37.31
CA LEU A 157 78.10 0.62 -37.22
C LEU A 157 78.71 0.31 -38.59
N ALA A 158 77.88 0.13 -39.62
CA ALA A 158 78.35 -0.11 -40.98
C ALA A 158 79.10 1.09 -41.57
N ALA A 159 78.74 2.32 -41.19
CA ALA A 159 79.48 3.52 -41.55
C ALA A 159 80.85 3.54 -40.89
N TYR A 160 80.94 3.16 -39.61
CA TYR A 160 82.20 3.05 -38.88
C TYR A 160 83.14 1.99 -39.48
N GLU A 161 82.61 0.82 -39.84
CA GLU A 161 83.38 -0.26 -40.47
C GLU A 161 83.98 0.11 -41.83
N LYS A 162 83.34 1.02 -42.57
CA LYS A 162 83.81 1.49 -43.89
C LYS A 162 84.85 2.61 -43.82
N ILE A 163 85.12 3.17 -42.63
CA ILE A 163 86.15 4.20 -42.47
C ILE A 163 87.52 3.52 -42.58
N ASP A 164 88.20 3.74 -43.70
CA ASP A 164 89.54 3.21 -43.95
C ASP A 164 90.62 4.08 -43.27
N VAL A 165 91.78 3.49 -42.96
CA VAL A 165 92.93 4.16 -42.32
C VAL A 165 93.39 5.38 -43.15
N ALA A 166 93.29 5.31 -44.48
CA ALA A 166 93.56 6.42 -45.38
C ALA A 166 92.61 7.62 -45.16
N GLN A 167 91.35 7.36 -44.82
CA GLN A 167 90.32 8.35 -44.54
C GLN A 167 90.54 9.02 -43.17
N VAL A 168 91.02 8.26 -42.18
CA VAL A 168 91.42 8.82 -40.88
C VAL A 168 92.64 9.74 -41.02
N MET A 169 93.60 9.38 -41.88
CA MET A 169 94.78 10.20 -42.15
C MET A 169 94.43 11.49 -42.89
N SER A 170 93.48 11.48 -43.83
CA SER A 170 93.06 12.69 -44.56
C SER A 170 92.40 13.71 -43.63
N ILE A 171 91.58 13.29 -42.66
CA ILE A 171 90.95 14.19 -41.67
C ILE A 171 91.97 14.99 -40.84
N ARG A 172 93.16 14.42 -40.59
CA ARG A 172 94.23 15.06 -39.81
C ARG A 172 95.06 16.06 -40.61
N GLN A 173 94.91 16.15 -41.92
CA GLN A 173 95.64 17.12 -42.73
C GLN A 173 95.04 18.54 -42.61
N PRO A 174 95.87 19.59 -42.57
CA PRO A 174 95.43 20.97 -42.34
C PRO A 174 94.52 21.55 -43.44
N PHE A 175 94.43 20.91 -44.61
CA PHE A 175 93.61 21.36 -45.75
C PHE A 175 92.40 20.46 -46.08
N ALA A 176 92.08 19.47 -45.26
CA ALA A 176 90.99 18.53 -45.50
C ALA A 176 89.61 19.02 -45.01
N SER A 177 89.34 20.33 -45.14
CA SER A 177 88.11 20.97 -44.68
C SER A 177 86.84 20.30 -45.23
N SER A 178 86.84 19.93 -46.52
CA SER A 178 85.72 19.25 -47.17
C SER A 178 85.45 17.83 -46.64
N THR A 179 86.48 17.14 -46.13
CA THR A 179 86.32 15.80 -45.55
C THR A 179 85.74 15.91 -44.14
N ARG A 180 86.19 16.90 -43.34
CA ARG A 180 85.66 17.17 -42.01
C ARG A 180 84.16 17.52 -42.04
N VAL A 181 83.74 18.40 -42.94
CA VAL A 181 82.32 18.77 -43.11
C VAL A 181 81.46 17.54 -43.42
N LYS A 182 81.91 16.64 -44.31
CA LYS A 182 81.17 15.40 -44.62
C LYS A 182 81.01 14.47 -43.42
N PHE A 183 82.01 14.41 -42.53
CA PHE A 183 81.91 13.64 -41.29
C PHE A 183 80.94 14.28 -40.29
N GLU A 184 80.96 15.60 -40.17
CA GLU A 184 80.02 16.34 -39.32
C GLU A 184 78.57 16.19 -39.82
N GLU A 185 78.33 16.31 -41.13
CA GLU A 185 77.01 16.10 -41.75
C GLU A 185 76.48 14.68 -41.51
N LEU A 186 77.35 13.68 -41.60
CA LEU A 186 77.00 12.28 -41.36
C LEU A 186 76.70 12.01 -39.87
N ALA A 187 77.49 12.59 -38.96
CA ALA A 187 77.22 12.52 -37.53
C ALA A 187 75.91 13.22 -37.15
N GLN A 188 75.64 14.39 -37.75
CA GLN A 188 74.40 15.13 -37.56
C GLN A 188 73.20 14.33 -38.09
N GLY A 189 73.31 13.73 -39.29
CA GLY A 189 72.26 12.89 -39.87
C GLY A 189 71.87 11.71 -38.96
N PHE A 190 72.86 11.01 -38.40
CA PHE A 190 72.59 9.96 -37.42
C PHE A 190 71.99 10.48 -36.11
N GLY A 191 72.44 11.64 -35.63
CA GLY A 191 71.85 12.31 -34.47
C GLY A 191 70.37 12.64 -34.69
N ASP A 192 70.04 13.20 -35.84
CA ASP A 192 68.66 13.53 -36.23
C ASP A 192 67.78 12.29 -36.35
N ASP A 193 68.29 11.21 -36.94
CA ASP A 193 67.53 9.97 -37.12
C ASP A 193 67.33 9.21 -35.81
N LEU A 194 68.33 9.20 -34.92
CA LEU A 194 68.17 8.71 -33.55
C LEU A 194 67.12 9.53 -32.80
N TYR A 195 67.18 10.86 -32.91
CA TYR A 195 66.22 11.75 -32.29
C TYR A 195 64.79 11.49 -32.78
N LYS A 196 64.58 11.35 -34.10
CA LYS A 196 63.28 11.01 -34.70
C LYS A 196 62.79 9.62 -34.27
N SER A 197 63.69 8.67 -34.04
CA SER A 197 63.35 7.30 -33.63
C SER A 197 63.06 7.16 -32.13
N ARG A 198 63.27 8.20 -31.33
CA ARG A 198 62.96 8.18 -29.90
C ARG A 198 61.44 8.08 -29.69
N PHE A 199 61.01 7.14 -28.85
CA PHE A 199 59.66 7.10 -28.34
C PHE A 199 59.55 8.01 -27.11
N ASP A 200 58.61 8.96 -27.13
CA ASP A 200 58.26 9.77 -25.96
C ASP A 200 56.89 9.29 -25.47
N ALA A 201 56.89 8.54 -24.37
CA ALA A 201 55.66 8.10 -23.77
C ALA A 201 54.97 9.32 -23.15
N PRO A 202 53.66 9.57 -23.43
CA PRO A 202 52.91 10.54 -22.64
C PRO A 202 53.06 10.16 -21.18
N GLN A 203 53.59 11.06 -20.35
CA GLN A 203 53.69 10.90 -18.91
C GLN A 203 52.28 10.60 -18.41
N ALA A 204 51.97 9.32 -18.16
CA ALA A 204 50.74 8.94 -17.51
C ALA A 204 50.81 9.60 -16.14
N GLY A 205 50.02 10.66 -15.93
CA GLY A 205 49.98 11.39 -14.67
C GLY A 205 49.76 10.39 -13.55
N VAL A 206 50.84 10.08 -12.83
CA VAL A 206 50.80 9.42 -11.53
C VAL A 206 50.32 10.49 -10.56
N THR A 207 49.05 10.84 -10.64
CA THR A 207 48.34 11.47 -9.53
C THR A 207 47.94 10.34 -8.61
N HIS A 208 48.76 10.13 -7.58
CA HIS A 208 48.38 9.43 -6.35
C HIS A 208 47.27 10.19 -5.64
#